data_AF-A0A960YB51-F1
#
_entry.id   AF-A0A960YB51-F1
#
_cell.length_a   1.000
_cell.length_b   1.000
_cell.length_c   1.000
_cell.angle_alpha   90.00
_cell.angle_beta   90.00
_cell.angle_gamma   90.00
#
_symmetry.space_group_name_H-M   'P 1'
#
loop_
_entity.id
_entity.type
_entity.pdbx_description
1 polymer ?
#
loop_
_entity_poly.entity_id
_entity_poly.type
_entity_poly.pdbx_seq_one_letter_code
_entity_poly.pdbx_strand_id
1 'polypeptide(L)'
;MALTMGDPAGIGPEVIAKALPLIVTECEPVLVGLPGLFNESINRYAKLREDDPARRVEVVMPSGVVDPAVETDPAPTFDLATRGRLQTAFIRAAVAMA
;
A
#
# COMPACT_ATOMS: atom_id res chain seq x y z
N MET A 1 5.99 7.73 -11.04
CA MET A 1 6.76 7.70 -9.78
C MET A 1 6.40 6.44 -9.02
N ALA A 2 7.35 5.64 -8.55
CA ALA A 2 7.05 4.45 -7.75
C ALA A 2 7.05 4.80 -6.26
N LEU A 3 5.98 4.46 -5.54
CA LEU A 3 5.82 4.68 -4.11
C LEU A 3 5.74 3.32 -3.41
N THR A 4 6.66 3.02 -2.50
CA THR A 4 6.58 1.75 -1.75
C THR A 4 5.68 1.90 -0.53
N MET A 5 4.90 0.87 -0.22
CA MET A 5 4.09 0.81 1.02
C MET A 5 4.93 0.80 2.31
N GLY A 6 6.20 0.42 2.21
CA GLY A 6 7.08 0.26 3.36
C GLY A 6 6.73 -0.99 4.16
N ASP A 7 6.68 -0.88 5.48
CA ASP A 7 6.27 -1.98 6.35
C ASP A 7 4.73 -2.10 6.39
N PRO A 8 4.15 -3.23 5.96
CA PRO A 8 2.70 -3.41 5.91
C PRO A 8 2.02 -3.41 7.28
N ALA A 9 2.75 -3.72 8.36
CA ALA A 9 2.25 -3.64 9.73
C ALA A 9 2.61 -2.30 10.42
N GLY A 10 3.31 -1.41 9.72
CA GLY A 10 3.59 -0.05 10.19
C GLY A 10 2.49 0.93 9.81
N ILE A 11 2.77 2.23 9.95
CA ILE A 11 1.83 3.31 9.59
C ILE A 11 1.89 3.72 8.11
N GLY A 12 2.80 3.12 7.32
CA GLY A 12 3.02 3.47 5.92
C GLY A 12 1.74 3.46 5.06
N PRO A 13 0.93 2.38 5.10
CA PRO A 13 -0.35 2.34 4.38
C PRO A 13 -1.29 3.51 4.71
N GLU A 14 -1.38 3.90 5.98
CA GLU A 14 -2.23 5.02 6.44
C GLU A 14 -1.68 6.37 5.99
N VAL A 15 -0.36 6.58 6.07
CA VAL A 15 0.30 7.79 5.58
C VAL A 15 0.06 7.96 4.09
N ILE A 16 0.19 6.89 3.30
CA ILE A 16 -0.05 6.91 1.86
C ILE A 16 -1.52 7.21 1.57
N ALA A 17 -2.46 6.54 2.24
CA ALA A 17 -3.89 6.78 2.06
C ALA A 17 -4.27 8.26 2.31
N LYS A 18 -3.69 8.87 3.35
CA LYS A 18 -3.91 10.29 3.69
C LYS A 18 -3.28 11.27 2.70
N ALA A 19 -2.09 10.94 2.19
CA ALA A 19 -1.35 11.80 1.27
C ALA A 19 -1.81 11.66 -0.18
N LEU A 20 -2.48 10.55 -0.54
CA LEU A 20 -2.90 10.23 -1.90
C LEU A 20 -3.63 11.38 -2.61
N PRO A 21 -4.64 12.04 -2.01
CA PRO A 21 -5.34 13.16 -2.65
C PRO A 21 -4.41 14.28 -3.12
N LEU A 22 -3.32 14.52 -2.38
CA LEU A 22 -2.33 15.56 -2.69
C LEU A 22 -1.27 15.05 -3.67
N ILE A 23 -0.88 13.78 -3.59
CA ILE A 23 0.15 13.23 -4.48
C ILE A 23 -0.40 13.09 -5.91
N VAL A 24 -1.66 12.68 -6.06
CA VAL A 24 -2.28 12.47 -7.37
C VAL A 24 -2.59 13.76 -8.14
N THR A 25 -2.49 14.93 -7.48
CA THR A 25 -2.58 16.22 -8.19
C THR A 25 -1.25 16.63 -8.81
N GLU A 26 -0.13 16.11 -8.28
CA GLU A 26 1.22 16.44 -8.75
C GLU A 26 1.77 15.38 -9.72
N CYS A 27 1.31 14.14 -9.63
CA CYS A 27 1.78 13.04 -10.47
C CYS A 27 0.82 11.85 -10.50
N GLU A 28 1.14 10.84 -11.32
CA GLU A 28 0.46 9.54 -11.33
C GLU A 28 1.38 8.51 -10.64
N PRO A 29 1.25 8.31 -9.31
CA PRO A 29 2.08 7.36 -8.59
C PRO A 29 1.63 5.92 -8.87
N VAL A 30 2.59 5.01 -8.98
CA VAL A 30 2.36 3.57 -8.88
C VAL A 30 2.72 3.13 -7.47
N LEU A 31 1.76 2.62 -6.71
CA LEU A 31 1.98 2.11 -5.37
C LEU A 31 2.48 0.66 -5.44
N VAL A 32 3.65 0.39 -4.90
CA VAL A 32 4.21 -0.95 -4.77
C VAL A 32 3.93 -1.49 -3.36
N GLY A 33 3.09 -2.50 -3.24
CA GLY A 33 2.64 -3.00 -1.93
C GLY A 33 1.59 -4.10 -1.99
N LEU A 34 0.77 -4.20 -0.94
CA LEU A 34 -0.31 -5.17 -0.79
C LEU A 34 -1.68 -4.50 -1.03
N PRO A 35 -2.35 -4.74 -2.17
CA PRO A 35 -3.62 -4.10 -2.52
C PRO A 35 -4.71 -4.15 -1.43
N GLY A 36 -4.93 -5.31 -0.80
CA GLY A 36 -5.93 -5.51 0.26
C GLY A 36 -5.67 -4.61 1.47
N LEU A 37 -4.42 -4.58 1.98
CA LEU A 37 -4.06 -3.69 3.09
C LEU A 37 -4.17 -2.21 2.74
N PHE A 38 -3.83 -1.85 1.49
CA PHE A 38 -4.02 -0.49 1.03
C PHE A 38 -5.50 -0.11 0.98
N ASN A 39 -6.33 -0.97 0.41
CA ASN A 39 -7.78 -0.77 0.33
C ASN A 39 -8.41 -0.66 1.72
N GLU A 40 -7.98 -1.48 2.68
CA GLU A 40 -8.40 -1.32 4.08
C GLU A 40 -8.04 0.06 4.63
N SER A 41 -6.81 0.52 4.40
CA SER A 41 -6.33 1.81 4.91
C SER A 41 -7.09 2.99 4.29
N ILE A 42 -7.34 2.93 2.99
CA ILE A 42 -8.19 3.87 2.26
C ILE A 42 -9.61 3.84 2.78
N ASN A 43 -10.23 2.67 2.95
CA ASN A 43 -11.60 2.54 3.45
C ASN A 43 -11.73 3.08 4.87
N ARG A 44 -10.72 2.85 5.73
CA ARG A 44 -10.67 3.44 7.08
C ARG A 44 -10.56 4.96 7.00
N TYR A 45 -9.76 5.50 6.09
CA TYR A 45 -9.62 6.95 5.90
C TYR A 45 -10.87 7.60 5.29
N ALA A 46 -11.48 6.99 4.28
CA ALA A 46 -12.72 7.47 3.64
C ALA A 46 -13.92 7.38 4.59
N LYS A 47 -13.95 6.44 5.55
CA LYS A 47 -14.96 6.49 6.63
C LYS A 47 -14.81 7.73 7.53
N LEU A 48 -13.64 8.35 7.54
CA LEU A 48 -13.35 9.55 8.33
C LEU A 48 -13.51 10.85 7.50
N ARG A 49 -13.70 10.78 6.17
CA ARG A 49 -13.86 11.96 5.29
C ARG A 49 -14.74 11.66 4.08
N GLU A 50 -15.59 12.61 3.67
CA GLU A 50 -16.52 12.42 2.53
C GLU A 50 -15.84 12.40 1.14
N ASP A 51 -14.52 12.59 1.04
CA ASP A 51 -13.76 12.55 -0.22
C ASP A 51 -13.08 11.19 -0.47
N ASP A 52 -13.37 10.55 -1.61
CA ASP A 52 -12.78 9.25 -2.02
C ASP A 52 -11.72 9.41 -3.13
N PRO A 53 -10.42 9.49 -2.77
CA PRO A 53 -9.31 9.62 -3.73
C PRO A 53 -8.87 8.28 -4.36
N ALA A 54 -9.42 7.13 -3.93
CA ALA A 54 -8.84 5.80 -4.19
C ALA A 54 -8.82 5.40 -5.68
N ARG A 55 -9.70 5.98 -6.49
CA ARG A 55 -9.87 5.64 -7.92
C ARG A 55 -8.70 6.04 -8.82
N ARG A 56 -7.67 6.73 -8.31
CA ARG A 56 -6.61 7.32 -9.14
C ARG A 56 -5.23 6.67 -9.01
N VAL A 57 -5.08 5.55 -8.31
CA VAL A 57 -3.76 4.94 -8.08
C VAL A 57 -3.74 3.48 -8.48
N GLU A 58 -2.79 3.14 -9.34
CA GLU A 58 -2.44 1.76 -9.66
C GLU A 58 -1.63 1.16 -8.50
N VAL A 59 -2.07 0.01 -7.99
CA VAL A 59 -1.35 -0.74 -6.96
C VAL A 59 -0.75 -1.99 -7.59
N VAL A 60 0.58 -2.06 -7.59
CA VAL A 60 1.36 -3.19 -8.10
C VAL A 60 1.87 -4.01 -6.94
N MET A 61 1.56 -5.31 -6.95
CA MET A 61 2.13 -6.28 -6.04
C MET A 61 3.37 -6.92 -6.67
N PRO A 62 4.52 -7.01 -5.97
CA PRO A 62 5.69 -7.70 -6.50
C PRO A 62 5.44 -9.18 -6.78
N SER A 63 6.11 -9.72 -7.81
CA SER A 63 6.04 -11.15 -8.11
C SER A 63 6.52 -12.01 -6.93
N GLY A 64 5.80 -13.10 -6.64
CA GLY A 64 6.10 -14.00 -5.52
C GLY A 64 5.69 -13.46 -4.14
N VAL A 65 5.09 -12.27 -4.06
CA VAL A 65 4.43 -11.77 -2.85
C VAL A 65 2.96 -12.15 -2.89
N VAL A 66 2.44 -12.66 -1.78
CA VAL A 66 1.01 -12.94 -1.58
C VAL A 66 0.44 -11.89 -0.66
N ASP A 67 -0.72 -11.35 -1.02
CA ASP A 67 -1.44 -10.41 -0.19
C ASP A 67 -2.36 -11.14 0.81
N PRO A 68 -2.05 -11.11 2.11
CA PRO A 68 -2.83 -11.81 3.11
C PRO A 68 -4.18 -11.13 3.41
N ALA A 69 -4.37 -9.86 3.02
CA ALA A 69 -5.63 -9.15 3.23
C ALA A 69 -6.69 -9.47 2.16
N VAL A 70 -6.39 -10.37 1.22
CA VAL A 70 -7.34 -10.80 0.18
C VAL A 70 -8.40 -11.77 0.73
N GLU A 71 -8.19 -12.36 1.92
CA GLU A 71 -9.09 -13.41 2.44
C GLU A 71 -9.46 -13.33 3.94
N THR A 72 -8.88 -12.46 4.77
CA THR A 72 -9.08 -12.53 6.23
C THR A 72 -9.55 -11.23 6.88
N ASP A 73 -10.70 -11.29 7.53
CA ASP A 73 -11.01 -10.50 8.74
C ASP A 73 -10.66 -11.41 9.93
N PRO A 74 -9.61 -11.12 10.73
CA PRO A 74 -9.02 -9.81 11.04
C PRO A 74 -7.78 -9.42 10.23
N ALA A 75 -7.35 -8.16 10.41
CA ALA A 75 -6.13 -7.59 9.83
C ALA A 75 -4.93 -8.54 10.04
N PRO A 76 -4.17 -8.85 8.97
CA PRO A 76 -3.14 -9.88 9.03
C PRO A 76 -2.01 -9.48 9.98
N THR A 77 -1.68 -10.38 10.91
CA THR A 77 -0.51 -10.26 11.77
C THR A 77 0.73 -10.76 11.05
N PHE A 78 1.72 -9.88 10.91
CA PHE A 78 3.00 -10.23 10.30
C PHE A 78 4.07 -10.38 11.37
N ASP A 79 4.80 -11.50 11.36
CA ASP A 79 6.04 -11.61 12.12
C ASP A 79 7.12 -10.67 11.56
N LEU A 80 8.13 -10.36 12.39
CA LEU A 80 9.20 -9.41 12.03
C LEU A 80 9.99 -9.82 10.78
N ALA A 81 10.25 -11.12 10.58
CA ALA A 81 11.00 -11.60 9.44
C ALA A 81 10.19 -11.47 8.15
N THR A 82 8.88 -11.74 8.22
CA THR A 82 7.94 -11.55 7.12
C THR A 82 7.83 -10.08 6.73
N ARG A 83 7.71 -9.17 7.71
CA ARG A 83 7.71 -7.71 7.46
C ARG A 83 8.97 -7.25 6.71
N GLY A 84 10.14 -7.68 7.17
CA GLY A 84 11.42 -7.34 6.53
C GLY A 84 11.53 -7.86 5.09
N ARG A 85 11.07 -9.10 4.84
CA ARG A 85 11.05 -9.67 3.48
C ARG A 85 10.12 -8.89 2.54
N LEU A 86 8.91 -8.55 3.01
CA LEU A 86 7.94 -7.79 2.22
C LEU A 86 8.47 -6.40 1.88
N GLN A 87 9.00 -5.67 2.85
CA GLN A 87 9.59 -4.35 2.62
C GLN A 87 10.74 -4.40 1.59
N THR A 88 11.60 -5.41 1.70
CA THR A 88 12.70 -5.62 0.72
C THR A 88 12.16 -5.91 -0.67
N ALA A 89 11.09 -6.72 -0.78
CA ALA A 89 10.45 -7.02 -2.06
C ALA A 89 9.81 -5.76 -2.69
N PHE A 90 9.12 -4.93 -1.90
CA PHE A 90 8.55 -3.67 -2.40
C PHE A 90 9.63 -2.73 -2.92
N ILE A 91 10.73 -2.56 -2.19
CA ILE A 91 11.85 -1.71 -2.62
C ILE A 91 12.47 -2.24 -3.92
N ARG A 92 12.73 -3.54 -4.01
CA ARG A 92 13.29 -4.15 -5.22
C ARG A 92 12.40 -3.94 -6.44
N ALA A 93 11.10 -4.14 -6.29
CA ALA A 93 10.14 -3.91 -7.37
C ALA A 93 10.08 -2.44 -7.77
N ALA A 94 10.01 -1.51 -6.81
CA ALA A 94 10.01 -0.08 -7.12
C ALA A 94 11.28 0.39 -7.84
N VAL A 95 12.45 -0.13 -7.45
CA VAL A 95 13.73 0.17 -8.13
C VAL A 95 13.75 -0.37 -9.55
N ALA A 96 13.16 -1.55 -9.80
CA ALA A 96 13.10 -2.14 -11.14
C ALA A 96 12.15 -1.38 -12.10
N MET A 97 11.34 -0.44 -11.59
CA MET A 97 10.43 0.40 -12.36
C MET A 97 11.03 1.78 -12.72
N ALA A 98 12.24 2.09 -12.23
CA ALA A 98 12.96 3.33 -12.50
C ALA A 98 13.88 3.19 -13.73
#